data_AF-A0A916K3H9-F1
#
_entry.id   AF-A0A916K3H9-F1
#
_cell.length_a   1.000
_cell.length_b   1.000
_cell.length_c   1.000
_cell.angle_alpha   90.00
_cell.angle_beta   90.00
_cell.angle_gamma   90.00
#
_symmetry.space_group_name_H-M   'P 1'
#
loop_
_entity.id
_entity.type
_entity.pdbx_description
1 polymer ?
#
loop_
_entity_poly.entity_id
_entity_poly.type
_entity_poly.pdbx_seq_one_letter_code
_entity_poly.pdbx_strand_id
1 'polypeptide(L)'
;MIEKIVKPFITPIVKKIVIPLKRVKSLPKLLAKWVKKKFKETLAQKETTKASYVRFGNYYVSKKLLVIVILIILALYYFIFIKPPKLVNQWLHRVPAITASADGAVPDYSGEVKLYSPDGVLLYTGQLAEGKFEGEGKRYRPDGTVIEQGSYKQGLLVQGSRFNEQEHLVYTGGFAAGQYEGTGTLYDGQGHVKYKGEFKAGVPSGTGQSFAEAGKLIYEGGFASGVYSGDGAEYNPDGQLVYRGQFLAGKYNGTGKKLYAGGNVQYEGSFSNGMPSGDGIEYDEKGTVKYEGRFLSNVYNGNGTLYRSNGTIMYAGGFLGGKYHGEGKLYNELGVLEYKGEFANGALSGYGIWYQDGATVLYQGFFQQGEPSFAPYLDMSPARLQELLGKPTAVDVIDASVPVPALPVSTGEGNVGEADPAVRLRYQELRTSFIARLDEGSGEAAVKEIQLGRSPVLERLGSLLEQRSASKEPQVQELQVNEAAGGQQKTYIWNHVVYQILVQEDGKPSAGTIRQEEKPPM
;
A
#
# COMPACT_ATOMS: atom_id res chain seq x y z
N MET A 1 -19.63 79.19 -39.01
CA MET A 1 -18.49 78.30 -38.64
C MET A 1 -18.65 76.87 -39.14
N ILE A 2 -19.75 76.18 -38.82
CA ILE A 2 -20.00 74.75 -39.14
C ILE A 2 -19.57 74.35 -40.58
N GLU A 3 -19.90 75.14 -41.59
CA GLU A 3 -19.64 74.80 -43.00
C GLU A 3 -18.14 74.73 -43.38
N LYS A 4 -17.24 75.39 -42.64
CA LYS A 4 -15.77 75.22 -42.80
C LYS A 4 -15.25 73.97 -42.09
N ILE A 5 -15.83 73.61 -40.95
CA ILE A 5 -15.43 72.45 -40.12
C ILE A 5 -15.90 71.14 -40.77
N VAL A 6 -17.10 71.12 -41.36
CA VAL A 6 -17.73 69.90 -41.86
C VAL A 6 -17.37 69.58 -43.32
N LYS A 7 -17.02 70.59 -44.14
CA LYS A 7 -16.62 70.40 -45.56
C LYS A 7 -15.49 69.38 -45.78
N PRO A 8 -14.39 69.38 -45.01
CA PRO A 8 -13.29 68.43 -45.18
C PRO A 8 -13.72 66.97 -45.04
N PHE A 9 -14.68 66.69 -44.15
CA PHE A 9 -15.22 65.36 -43.91
C PHE A 9 -16.26 64.95 -44.96
N ILE A 10 -17.16 65.86 -45.37
CA ILE A 10 -18.20 65.57 -46.39
C ILE A 10 -17.62 65.43 -47.81
N THR A 11 -16.60 66.20 -48.18
CA THR A 11 -16.12 66.24 -49.57
C THR A 11 -15.59 64.88 -50.09
N PRO A 12 -14.81 64.10 -49.33
CA PRO A 12 -14.44 62.72 -49.68
C PRO A 12 -15.66 61.80 -49.83
N ILE A 13 -16.66 61.90 -48.94
CA ILE A 13 -17.89 61.10 -48.96
C ILE A 13 -18.69 61.35 -50.23
N VAL A 14 -18.91 62.62 -50.60
CA VAL A 14 -19.58 62.97 -51.86
C VAL A 14 -18.80 62.42 -53.05
N LYS A 15 -17.47 62.54 -53.05
CA LYS A 15 -16.62 62.13 -54.17
C LYS A 15 -16.48 60.60 -54.32
N LYS A 16 -16.55 59.82 -53.22
CA LYS A 16 -16.37 58.36 -53.21
C LYS A 16 -17.62 57.51 -52.96
N ILE A 17 -18.76 58.08 -52.55
CA ILE A 17 -20.02 57.35 -52.35
C ILE A 17 -21.12 57.90 -53.28
N VAL A 18 -21.40 59.20 -53.21
CA VAL A 18 -22.48 59.84 -54.00
C VAL A 18 -22.18 59.86 -55.52
N ILE A 19 -20.91 59.92 -55.91
CA ILE A 19 -20.50 59.82 -57.33
C ILE A 19 -20.61 58.38 -57.88
N PRO A 20 -20.09 57.31 -57.26
CA PRO A 20 -20.28 55.94 -57.79
C PRO A 20 -21.72 55.42 -57.66
N LEU A 21 -22.56 55.98 -56.79
CA LEU A 21 -24.03 55.77 -56.83
C LEU A 21 -24.65 56.06 -58.21
N LYS A 22 -24.00 56.85 -59.08
CA LYS A 22 -24.38 57.04 -60.50
C LYS A 22 -24.30 55.75 -61.35
N ARG A 23 -23.57 54.72 -60.90
CA ARG A 23 -23.32 53.46 -61.64
C ARG A 23 -24.12 52.26 -61.13
N VAL A 24 -24.92 52.43 -60.08
CA VAL A 24 -25.79 51.36 -59.55
C VAL A 24 -26.97 51.16 -60.51
N LYS A 25 -26.93 50.08 -61.31
CA LYS A 25 -27.93 49.79 -62.36
C LYS A 25 -29.36 49.54 -61.82
N SER A 26 -29.51 49.17 -60.55
CA SER A 26 -30.77 48.76 -59.92
C SER A 26 -31.57 49.88 -59.24
N LEU A 27 -31.05 51.12 -59.17
CA LEU A 27 -31.79 52.23 -58.56
C LEU A 27 -32.75 52.88 -59.57
N PRO A 28 -34.07 53.00 -59.27
CA PRO A 28 -35.01 53.67 -60.15
C PRO A 28 -34.55 55.10 -60.47
N LYS A 29 -34.32 55.39 -61.77
CA LYS A 29 -33.72 56.66 -62.23
C LYS A 29 -34.45 57.90 -61.70
N LEU A 30 -35.77 57.80 -61.51
CA LEU A 30 -36.61 58.85 -60.94
C LEU A 30 -36.27 59.13 -59.46
N LEU A 31 -36.11 58.10 -58.64
CA LEU A 31 -35.80 58.22 -57.21
C LEU A 31 -34.41 58.88 -57.02
N ALA A 32 -33.41 58.41 -57.76
CA ALA A 32 -32.06 58.99 -57.71
C ALA A 32 -32.04 60.46 -58.16
N LYS A 33 -32.85 60.84 -59.17
CA LYS A 33 -32.98 62.23 -59.64
C LYS A 33 -33.73 63.11 -58.62
N TRP A 34 -34.79 62.59 -58.00
CA TRP A 34 -35.59 63.28 -56.98
C TRP A 34 -34.80 63.53 -55.70
N VAL A 35 -34.16 62.48 -55.14
CA VAL A 35 -33.31 62.60 -53.95
C VAL A 35 -32.23 63.65 -54.20
N LYS A 36 -31.51 63.56 -55.32
CA LYS A 36 -30.43 64.49 -55.68
C LYS A 36 -30.89 65.95 -55.84
N LYS A 37 -32.12 66.19 -56.34
CA LYS A 37 -32.73 67.53 -56.40
C LYS A 37 -33.01 68.06 -54.99
N LYS A 38 -33.76 67.30 -54.18
CA LYS A 38 -34.06 67.66 -52.78
C LYS A 38 -32.80 67.88 -51.95
N PHE A 39 -31.78 67.05 -52.11
CA PHE A 39 -30.51 67.16 -51.40
C PHE A 39 -29.78 68.48 -51.69
N LYS A 40 -29.72 68.87 -52.97
CA LYS A 40 -29.06 70.12 -53.39
C LYS A 40 -29.85 71.34 -52.92
N GLU A 41 -31.18 71.28 -52.97
CA GLU A 41 -32.08 72.33 -52.45
C GLU A 41 -31.92 72.52 -50.93
N THR A 42 -31.97 71.44 -50.14
CA THR A 42 -31.87 71.49 -48.67
C THR A 42 -30.49 71.93 -48.17
N LEU A 43 -29.40 71.59 -48.88
CA LEU A 43 -28.05 72.05 -48.51
C LEU A 43 -27.78 73.52 -48.91
N ALA A 44 -28.47 74.04 -49.93
CA ALA A 44 -28.25 75.38 -50.47
C ALA A 44 -29.13 76.48 -49.80
N GLN A 45 -30.23 76.11 -49.13
CA GLN A 45 -31.05 77.07 -48.40
C GLN A 45 -30.29 77.72 -47.23
N LYS A 46 -30.46 79.04 -47.06
CA LYS A 46 -30.06 79.78 -45.86
C LYS A 46 -31.12 79.59 -44.77
N GLU A 47 -30.70 79.37 -43.53
CA GLU A 47 -31.59 79.00 -42.41
C GLU A 47 -32.30 80.21 -41.79
N THR A 48 -33.13 80.92 -42.57
CA THR A 48 -33.77 82.18 -42.15
C THR A 48 -35.29 82.11 -41.95
N THR A 49 -35.93 80.95 -42.11
CA THR A 49 -37.39 80.80 -41.99
C THR A 49 -37.81 79.52 -41.25
N LYS A 50 -38.92 79.61 -40.50
CA LYS A 50 -39.46 78.52 -39.64
C LYS A 50 -39.71 77.21 -40.40
N ALA A 51 -40.02 77.28 -41.70
CA ALA A 51 -40.19 76.13 -42.59
C ALA A 51 -38.90 75.33 -42.87
N SER A 52 -37.73 75.89 -42.56
CA SER A 52 -36.40 75.23 -42.72
C SER A 52 -36.10 74.22 -41.60
N TYR A 53 -36.93 74.17 -40.57
CA TYR A 53 -36.77 73.33 -39.39
C TYR A 53 -37.82 72.21 -39.34
N VAL A 54 -37.51 71.15 -38.59
CA VAL A 54 -38.44 70.09 -38.18
C VAL A 54 -38.55 70.16 -36.66
N ARG A 55 -39.78 70.12 -36.14
CA ARG A 55 -40.00 70.03 -34.69
C ARG A 55 -39.79 68.58 -34.24
N PHE A 56 -38.92 68.38 -33.27
CA PHE A 56 -38.65 67.09 -32.64
C PHE A 56 -38.81 67.26 -31.13
N GLY A 57 -39.96 66.84 -30.60
CA GLY A 57 -40.40 67.17 -29.24
C GLY A 57 -40.48 68.68 -29.01
N ASN A 58 -39.68 69.17 -28.05
CA ASN A 58 -39.61 70.58 -27.67
C ASN A 58 -38.60 71.41 -28.49
N TYR A 59 -37.81 70.78 -29.37
CA TYR A 59 -36.74 71.44 -30.11
C TYR A 59 -37.05 71.57 -31.61
N TYR A 60 -36.49 72.59 -32.26
CA TYR A 60 -36.54 72.77 -33.71
C TYR A 60 -35.16 72.48 -34.30
N VAL A 61 -35.04 71.38 -35.05
CA VAL A 61 -33.78 70.94 -35.67
C VAL A 61 -33.79 71.34 -37.15
N SER A 62 -32.70 71.94 -37.66
CA SER A 62 -32.67 72.36 -39.06
C SER A 62 -32.66 71.14 -39.99
N LYS A 63 -33.39 71.21 -41.11
CA LYS A 63 -33.42 70.13 -42.12
C LYS A 63 -32.04 69.87 -42.71
N LYS A 64 -31.22 70.93 -42.84
CA LYS A 64 -29.83 70.85 -43.29
C LYS A 64 -28.95 70.09 -42.29
N LEU A 65 -29.09 70.35 -40.99
CA LEU A 65 -28.38 69.61 -39.94
C LEU A 65 -28.78 68.13 -39.92
N LEU A 66 -30.08 67.82 -39.98
CA LEU A 66 -30.58 66.44 -39.96
C LEU A 66 -30.04 65.62 -41.15
N VAL A 67 -30.01 66.21 -42.36
CA VAL A 67 -29.39 65.60 -43.54
C VAL A 67 -27.88 65.39 -43.37
N ILE A 68 -27.16 66.33 -42.75
CA ILE A 68 -25.73 66.19 -42.44
C ILE A 68 -25.49 65.06 -41.42
N VAL A 69 -26.32 64.94 -40.39
CA VAL A 69 -26.24 63.85 -39.40
C VAL A 69 -26.46 62.49 -40.07
N ILE A 70 -27.47 62.35 -40.95
CA ILE A 70 -27.69 61.12 -41.72
C ILE A 70 -26.48 60.77 -42.59
N LEU A 71 -25.84 61.76 -43.25
CA LEU A 71 -24.61 61.51 -44.02
C LEU A 71 -23.46 61.04 -43.15
N ILE A 72 -23.29 61.60 -41.95
CA ILE A 72 -22.25 61.20 -41.01
C ILE A 72 -22.49 59.77 -40.55
N ILE A 73 -23.74 59.41 -40.21
CA ILE A 73 -24.12 58.02 -39.84
C ILE A 73 -23.84 57.05 -40.98
N LEU A 74 -24.25 57.36 -42.21
CA LEU A 74 -23.99 56.50 -43.39
C LEU A 74 -22.49 56.37 -43.70
N ALA A 75 -21.71 57.43 -43.48
CA ALA A 75 -20.26 57.38 -43.65
C ALA A 75 -19.58 56.58 -42.54
N LEU A 76 -19.99 56.74 -41.28
CA LEU A 76 -19.52 55.90 -40.17
C LEU A 76 -19.86 54.43 -40.44
N TYR A 77 -21.09 54.12 -40.86
CA TYR A 77 -21.46 52.75 -41.26
C TYR A 77 -20.56 52.20 -42.37
N TYR A 78 -20.30 52.98 -43.43
CA TYR A 78 -19.40 52.58 -44.51
C TYR A 78 -17.96 52.36 -44.02
N PHE A 79 -17.42 53.25 -43.19
CA PHE A 79 -16.05 53.20 -42.66
C PHE A 79 -15.88 52.30 -41.43
N ILE A 80 -16.95 51.71 -40.89
CA ILE A 80 -16.89 50.68 -39.84
C ILE A 80 -17.11 49.29 -40.46
N PHE A 81 -18.13 49.13 -41.32
CA PHE A 81 -18.55 47.81 -41.79
C PHE A 81 -18.06 47.46 -43.20
N ILE A 82 -18.06 48.40 -44.15
CA ILE A 82 -17.85 48.08 -45.58
C ILE A 82 -16.38 48.23 -46.02
N LYS A 83 -15.71 49.32 -45.66
CA LYS A 83 -14.31 49.55 -46.03
C LYS A 83 -13.57 50.40 -44.98
N PRO A 84 -13.21 49.80 -43.82
CA PRO A 84 -12.59 50.53 -42.73
C PRO A 84 -11.21 51.10 -43.07
N PRO A 85 -10.89 52.34 -42.62
CA PRO A 85 -9.52 52.86 -42.60
C PRO A 85 -8.63 52.02 -41.66
N LYS A 86 -7.31 52.03 -41.88
CA LYS A 86 -6.34 51.30 -41.02
C LYS A 86 -6.52 51.59 -39.52
N LEU A 87 -6.77 52.85 -39.17
CA LEU A 87 -7.06 53.30 -37.80
C LEU A 87 -8.28 52.59 -37.18
N VAL A 88 -9.33 52.34 -37.96
CA VAL A 88 -10.55 51.67 -37.48
C VAL A 88 -10.34 50.17 -37.32
N ASN A 89 -9.51 49.54 -38.15
CA ASN A 89 -9.13 48.13 -37.94
C ASN A 89 -8.29 47.93 -36.67
N GLN A 90 -7.38 48.87 -36.37
CA GLN A 90 -6.63 48.88 -35.10
C GLN A 90 -7.56 49.11 -33.91
N TRP A 91 -8.46 50.10 -33.99
CA TRP A 91 -9.43 50.38 -32.92
C TRP A 91 -10.43 49.24 -32.65
N LEU A 92 -10.86 48.53 -33.70
CA LEU A 92 -11.77 47.39 -33.61
C LEU A 92 -11.08 46.03 -33.39
N HIS A 93 -9.75 46.00 -33.18
CA HIS A 93 -8.99 44.77 -32.92
C HIS A 93 -9.31 43.62 -33.91
N ARG A 94 -9.44 43.94 -35.20
CA ARG A 94 -9.84 42.95 -36.22
C ARG A 94 -8.69 41.99 -36.52
N VAL A 95 -8.74 40.83 -35.89
CA VAL A 95 -7.84 39.69 -36.16
C VAL A 95 -7.98 39.26 -37.64
N PRO A 96 -6.88 39.25 -38.43
CA PRO A 96 -6.91 38.79 -39.82
C PRO A 96 -7.26 37.31 -39.93
N ALA A 97 -8.04 36.96 -40.95
CA ALA A 97 -8.28 35.59 -41.37
C ALA A 97 -7.25 35.20 -42.44
N ILE A 98 -6.53 34.11 -42.21
CA ILE A 98 -5.51 33.56 -43.11
C ILE A 98 -5.83 32.09 -43.38
N THR A 99 -5.59 31.62 -44.60
CA THR A 99 -5.77 30.23 -45.00
C THR A 99 -4.41 29.52 -45.02
N ALA A 100 -4.32 28.34 -44.43
CA ALA A 100 -3.16 27.45 -44.54
C ALA A 100 -2.99 26.94 -45.98
N SER A 101 -1.79 26.49 -46.33
CA SER A 101 -1.53 25.85 -47.63
C SER A 101 -2.16 24.45 -47.72
N ALA A 102 -2.19 23.87 -48.92
CA ALA A 102 -2.77 22.55 -49.17
C ALA A 102 -2.02 21.40 -48.46
N ASP A 103 -0.74 21.60 -48.19
CA ASP A 103 0.15 20.73 -47.40
C ASP A 103 0.08 21.00 -45.88
N GLY A 104 -0.81 21.91 -45.44
CA GLY A 104 -1.01 22.26 -44.04
C GLY A 104 0.04 23.21 -43.45
N ALA A 105 1.01 23.67 -44.25
CA ALA A 105 1.97 24.67 -43.83
C ALA A 105 1.27 26.02 -43.59
N VAL A 106 1.64 26.66 -42.49
CA VAL A 106 1.15 27.99 -42.14
C VAL A 106 1.98 29.02 -42.92
N PRO A 107 1.35 30.03 -43.55
CA PRO A 107 2.10 31.10 -44.22
C PRO A 107 3.05 31.81 -43.26
N ASP A 108 4.22 32.24 -43.77
CA ASP A 108 5.17 33.05 -43.02
C ASP A 108 4.54 34.38 -42.62
N TYR A 109 4.04 34.41 -41.38
CA TYR A 109 3.24 35.48 -40.80
C TYR A 109 3.53 35.56 -39.31
N SER A 110 3.54 36.80 -38.81
CA SER A 110 3.72 37.11 -37.39
C SER A 110 2.64 38.09 -36.93
N GLY A 111 1.98 37.76 -35.81
CA GLY A 111 0.86 38.51 -35.23
C GLY A 111 -0.37 37.65 -34.94
N GLU A 112 -1.40 38.28 -34.36
CA GLU A 112 -2.71 37.67 -34.11
C GLU A 112 -3.38 37.18 -35.41
N VAL A 113 -3.95 35.97 -35.42
CA VAL A 113 -4.58 35.37 -36.59
C VAL A 113 -5.83 34.53 -36.25
N LYS A 114 -6.72 34.37 -37.24
CA LYS A 114 -7.63 33.22 -37.36
C LYS A 114 -7.19 32.39 -38.57
N LEU A 115 -6.63 31.21 -38.32
CA LEU A 115 -6.11 30.31 -39.35
C LEU A 115 -7.19 29.30 -39.76
N TYR A 116 -7.44 29.18 -41.06
CA TYR A 116 -8.40 28.25 -41.65
C TYR A 116 -7.71 27.23 -42.56
N SER A 117 -8.30 26.04 -42.71
CA SER A 117 -7.92 25.07 -43.75
C SER A 117 -8.27 25.60 -45.16
N PRO A 118 -7.72 25.02 -46.24
CA PRO A 118 -8.14 25.32 -47.61
C PRO A 118 -9.66 25.21 -47.84
N ASP A 119 -10.32 24.27 -47.14
CA ASP A 119 -11.76 24.03 -47.19
C ASP A 119 -12.59 25.01 -46.32
N GLY A 120 -11.93 25.98 -45.66
CA GLY A 120 -12.57 27.02 -44.87
C GLY A 120 -12.87 26.64 -43.41
N VAL A 121 -12.31 25.54 -42.91
CA VAL A 121 -12.51 25.06 -41.53
C VAL A 121 -11.55 25.78 -40.57
N LEU A 122 -12.02 26.27 -39.42
CA LEU A 122 -11.16 26.96 -38.45
C LEU A 122 -10.19 25.98 -37.79
N LEU A 123 -8.89 26.26 -37.83
CA LEU A 123 -7.83 25.41 -37.27
C LEU A 123 -7.17 26.02 -36.02
N TYR A 124 -6.95 27.33 -36.02
CA TYR A 124 -6.27 28.02 -34.91
C TYR A 124 -6.73 29.48 -34.76
N THR A 125 -6.75 29.98 -33.52
CA THR A 125 -6.87 31.41 -33.23
C THR A 125 -5.86 31.82 -32.15
N GLY A 126 -5.05 32.84 -32.39
CA GLY A 126 -4.01 33.29 -31.47
C GLY A 126 -2.86 33.92 -32.23
N GLN A 127 -1.69 34.05 -31.60
CA GLN A 127 -0.52 34.62 -32.25
C GLN A 127 0.25 33.59 -33.08
N LEU A 128 0.85 34.08 -34.17
CA LEU A 128 1.90 33.40 -34.92
C LEU A 128 3.21 34.19 -34.80
N ALA A 129 4.33 33.47 -34.90
CA ALA A 129 5.66 34.04 -35.15
C ALA A 129 6.37 33.16 -36.20
N GLU A 130 6.77 33.75 -37.34
CA GLU A 130 7.43 33.04 -38.45
C GLU A 130 6.62 31.81 -38.90
N GLY A 131 5.29 31.96 -38.97
CA GLY A 131 4.34 30.88 -39.30
C GLY A 131 4.11 29.84 -38.19
N LYS A 132 4.80 29.88 -37.06
CA LYS A 132 4.60 28.94 -35.94
C LYS A 132 3.63 29.49 -34.89
N PHE A 133 2.86 28.63 -34.23
CA PHE A 133 2.07 29.03 -33.05
C PHE A 133 3.00 29.52 -31.93
N GLU A 134 2.73 30.70 -31.42
CA GLU A 134 3.53 31.39 -30.40
C GLU A 134 2.57 32.20 -29.52
N GLY A 135 2.89 32.42 -28.24
CA GLY A 135 2.01 33.17 -27.32
C GLY A 135 0.67 32.47 -27.07
N GLU A 136 -0.34 33.23 -26.65
CA GLU A 136 -1.66 32.66 -26.32
C GLU A 136 -2.47 32.29 -27.58
N GLY A 137 -3.09 31.12 -27.56
CA GLY A 137 -3.93 30.65 -28.65
C GLY A 137 -4.86 29.48 -28.32
N LYS A 138 -5.67 29.08 -29.30
CA LYS A 138 -6.59 27.94 -29.29
C LYS A 138 -6.50 27.18 -30.59
N ARG A 139 -6.44 25.86 -30.53
CA ARG A 139 -6.41 24.95 -31.69
C ARG A 139 -7.69 24.13 -31.74
N TYR A 140 -8.23 23.92 -32.94
CA TYR A 140 -9.57 23.40 -33.18
C TYR A 140 -9.54 22.12 -34.02
N ARG A 141 -10.53 21.24 -33.81
CA ARG A 141 -10.83 20.08 -34.67
C ARG A 141 -11.62 20.52 -35.90
N PRO A 142 -11.74 19.65 -36.94
CA PRO A 142 -12.54 19.96 -38.12
C PRO A 142 -14.03 20.22 -37.87
N ASP A 143 -14.59 19.71 -36.77
CA ASP A 143 -15.97 19.96 -36.33
C ASP A 143 -16.15 21.31 -35.60
N GLY A 144 -15.06 22.03 -35.32
CA GLY A 144 -15.05 23.30 -34.58
C GLY A 144 -14.87 23.17 -33.07
N THR A 145 -14.78 21.96 -32.51
CA THR A 145 -14.48 21.74 -31.08
C THR A 145 -13.03 22.09 -30.74
N VAL A 146 -12.76 22.48 -29.49
CA VAL A 146 -11.39 22.82 -29.07
C VAL A 146 -10.56 21.53 -28.82
N ILE A 147 -9.35 21.48 -29.38
CA ILE A 147 -8.34 20.45 -29.07
C ILE A 147 -7.57 20.87 -27.81
N GLU A 148 -6.98 22.07 -27.84
CA GLU A 148 -6.18 22.61 -26.75
C GLU A 148 -6.07 24.13 -26.83
N GLN A 149 -5.83 24.77 -25.68
CA GLN A 149 -5.71 26.23 -25.55
C GLN A 149 -4.64 26.60 -24.51
N GLY A 150 -3.99 27.75 -24.68
CA GLY A 150 -3.00 28.29 -23.75
C GLY A 150 -1.80 28.88 -24.49
N SER A 151 -0.65 28.88 -23.82
CA SER A 151 0.62 29.42 -24.32
C SER A 151 1.35 28.42 -25.21
N TYR A 152 1.72 28.88 -26.40
CA TYR A 152 2.52 28.17 -27.40
C TYR A 152 3.91 28.79 -27.52
N LYS A 153 4.88 27.94 -27.88
CA LYS A 153 6.24 28.34 -28.23
C LYS A 153 6.75 27.46 -29.36
N GLN A 154 7.22 28.08 -30.45
CA GLN A 154 7.74 27.36 -31.63
C GLN A 154 6.77 26.29 -32.19
N GLY A 155 5.47 26.54 -32.15
CA GLY A 155 4.42 25.65 -32.66
C GLY A 155 3.92 24.61 -31.68
N LEU A 156 4.53 24.49 -30.48
CA LEU A 156 4.14 23.54 -29.44
C LEU A 156 3.44 24.25 -28.29
N LEU A 157 2.34 23.68 -27.79
CA LEU A 157 1.77 24.10 -26.51
C LEU A 157 2.79 23.82 -25.40
N VAL A 158 3.02 24.80 -24.52
CA VAL A 158 3.95 24.69 -23.37
C VAL A 158 3.25 24.83 -22.01
N GLN A 159 2.12 25.53 -21.96
CA GLN A 159 1.28 25.66 -20.76
C GLN A 159 -0.17 25.85 -21.20
N GLY A 160 -1.12 25.09 -20.68
CA GLY A 160 -2.51 25.25 -21.10
C GLY A 160 -3.45 24.13 -20.69
N SER A 161 -4.51 23.95 -21.47
CA SER A 161 -5.56 22.95 -21.28
C SER A 161 -5.79 22.14 -22.56
N ARG A 162 -6.00 20.83 -22.44
CA ARG A 162 -6.32 19.90 -23.54
C ARG A 162 -7.69 19.25 -23.29
N PHE A 163 -8.47 19.05 -24.35
CA PHE A 163 -9.86 18.56 -24.30
C PHE A 163 -10.04 17.32 -25.19
N ASN A 164 -11.01 16.47 -24.86
CA ASN A 164 -11.43 15.35 -25.71
C ASN A 164 -12.40 15.81 -26.82
N GLU A 165 -12.92 14.86 -27.60
CA GLU A 165 -13.86 15.11 -28.71
C GLU A 165 -15.23 15.62 -28.22
N GLN A 166 -15.59 15.32 -26.97
CA GLN A 166 -16.81 15.78 -26.28
C GLN A 166 -16.60 17.14 -25.59
N GLU A 167 -15.51 17.85 -25.88
CA GLU A 167 -15.10 19.11 -25.24
C GLU A 167 -14.91 19.05 -23.71
N HIS A 168 -14.84 17.85 -23.12
CA HIS A 168 -14.48 17.68 -21.71
C HIS A 168 -12.98 17.94 -21.53
N LEU A 169 -12.63 18.68 -20.47
CA LEU A 169 -11.26 18.93 -20.08
C LEU A 169 -10.58 17.61 -19.70
N VAL A 170 -9.44 17.30 -20.34
CA VAL A 170 -8.65 16.09 -20.08
C VAL A 170 -7.45 16.40 -19.20
N TYR A 171 -6.78 17.53 -19.45
CA TYR A 171 -5.61 17.95 -18.70
C TYR A 171 -5.48 19.47 -18.67
N THR A 172 -4.95 20.02 -17.57
CA THR A 172 -4.45 21.39 -17.51
C THR A 172 -3.12 21.45 -16.77
N GLY A 173 -2.12 22.16 -17.31
CA GLY A 173 -0.77 22.21 -16.75
C GLY A 173 0.30 22.50 -17.80
N GLY A 174 1.54 22.16 -17.47
CA GLY A 174 2.69 22.28 -18.37
C GLY A 174 2.79 21.16 -19.41
N PHE A 175 3.49 21.46 -20.51
CA PHE A 175 3.72 20.55 -21.62
C PHE A 175 5.17 20.65 -22.13
N ALA A 176 5.77 19.50 -22.46
CA ALA A 176 7.05 19.40 -23.15
C ALA A 176 6.95 18.35 -24.27
N ALA A 177 7.38 18.70 -25.48
CA ALA A 177 7.27 17.85 -26.68
C ALA A 177 5.87 17.21 -26.90
N GLY A 178 4.80 17.92 -26.51
CA GLY A 178 3.40 17.47 -26.61
C GLY A 178 2.92 16.56 -25.47
N GLN A 179 3.81 16.11 -24.58
CA GLN A 179 3.53 15.33 -23.38
C GLN A 179 3.30 16.24 -22.16
N TYR A 180 2.63 15.72 -21.12
CA TYR A 180 2.44 16.43 -19.84
C TYR A 180 3.75 16.52 -19.07
N GLU A 181 4.09 17.71 -18.57
CA GLU A 181 5.37 17.99 -17.89
C GLU A 181 5.18 19.05 -16.78
N GLY A 182 5.88 18.90 -15.66
CA GLY A 182 5.75 19.81 -14.51
C GLY A 182 4.42 19.65 -13.78
N THR A 183 3.96 20.69 -13.08
CA THR A 183 2.70 20.61 -12.31
C THR A 183 1.47 20.69 -13.21
N GLY A 184 0.52 19.79 -13.00
CA GLY A 184 -0.74 19.75 -13.73
C GLY A 184 -1.87 19.02 -12.99
N THR A 185 -3.03 19.00 -13.62
CA THR A 185 -4.23 18.27 -13.19
C THR A 185 -4.78 17.49 -14.38
N LEU A 186 -4.93 16.18 -14.22
CA LEU A 186 -5.52 15.25 -15.17
C LEU A 186 -6.93 14.89 -14.71
N TYR A 187 -7.86 14.78 -15.66
CA TYR A 187 -9.28 14.55 -15.42
C TYR A 187 -9.72 13.21 -16.02
N ASP A 188 -10.85 12.67 -15.53
CA ASP A 188 -11.53 11.52 -16.11
C ASP A 188 -12.48 11.92 -17.27
N GLY A 189 -13.14 10.93 -17.89
CA GLY A 189 -14.09 11.19 -18.98
C GLY A 189 -15.35 11.95 -18.59
N GLN A 190 -15.63 12.10 -17.29
CA GLN A 190 -16.76 12.85 -16.72
C GLN A 190 -16.35 14.24 -16.22
N GLY A 191 -15.06 14.58 -16.27
CA GLY A 191 -14.51 15.85 -15.78
C GLY A 191 -14.16 15.88 -14.29
N HIS A 192 -14.18 14.75 -13.58
CA HIS A 192 -13.63 14.71 -12.21
C HIS A 192 -12.09 14.72 -12.27
N VAL A 193 -11.45 15.27 -11.24
CA VAL A 193 -9.99 15.16 -11.09
C VAL A 193 -9.63 13.69 -10.88
N LYS A 194 -8.72 13.17 -11.70
CA LYS A 194 -8.13 11.83 -11.59
C LYS A 194 -6.75 11.87 -10.91
N TYR A 195 -5.96 12.91 -11.23
CA TYR A 195 -4.66 13.15 -10.60
C TYR A 195 -4.36 14.65 -10.59
N LYS A 196 -3.69 15.11 -9.54
CA LYS A 196 -3.16 16.48 -9.41
C LYS A 196 -1.77 16.40 -8.81
N GLY A 197 -0.76 16.95 -9.47
CA GLY A 197 0.61 16.87 -9.02
C GLY A 197 1.61 17.12 -10.14
N GLU A 198 2.83 16.65 -9.94
CA GLU A 198 3.90 16.70 -10.92
C GLU A 198 3.77 15.60 -11.99
N PHE A 199 4.26 15.91 -13.20
CA PHE A 199 4.32 15.04 -14.36
C PHE A 199 5.72 15.10 -14.98
N LYS A 200 6.14 13.98 -15.57
CA LYS A 200 7.35 13.89 -16.39
C LYS A 200 7.10 12.96 -17.56
N ALA A 201 7.41 13.41 -18.78
CA ALA A 201 7.21 12.63 -20.01
C ALA A 201 5.79 12.02 -20.14
N GLY A 202 4.76 12.77 -19.71
CA GLY A 202 3.36 12.36 -19.82
C GLY A 202 2.79 11.52 -18.68
N VAL A 203 3.60 11.08 -17.71
CA VAL A 203 3.15 10.25 -16.56
C VAL A 203 3.33 10.96 -15.22
N PRO A 204 2.52 10.63 -14.19
CA PRO A 204 2.75 11.05 -12.81
C PRO A 204 4.18 10.76 -12.33
N SER A 205 4.80 11.76 -11.71
CA SER A 205 6.17 11.72 -11.19
C SER A 205 6.28 12.74 -10.06
N GLY A 206 7.25 12.65 -9.15
CA GLY A 206 7.41 13.65 -8.09
C GLY A 206 6.27 13.56 -7.06
N THR A 207 5.78 14.69 -6.56
CA THR A 207 4.68 14.72 -5.58
C THR A 207 3.31 14.88 -6.24
N GLY A 208 2.30 14.22 -5.68
CA GLY A 208 0.95 14.31 -6.21
C GLY A 208 -0.14 13.68 -5.33
N GLN A 209 -1.37 13.83 -5.82
CA GLN A 209 -2.60 13.28 -5.28
C GLN A 209 -3.34 12.55 -6.41
N SER A 210 -3.81 11.34 -6.15
CA SER A 210 -4.65 10.58 -7.08
C SER A 210 -6.01 10.28 -6.47
N PHE A 211 -7.01 10.22 -7.35
CA PHE A 211 -8.42 10.21 -6.99
C PHE A 211 -9.15 9.10 -7.75
N ALA A 212 -10.10 8.45 -7.06
CA ALA A 212 -11.05 7.54 -7.67
C ALA A 212 -12.16 8.31 -8.42
N GLU A 213 -13.06 7.56 -9.06
CA GLU A 213 -14.29 8.10 -9.64
C GLU A 213 -15.08 8.92 -8.61
N ALA A 214 -15.79 9.94 -9.08
CA ALA A 214 -16.39 11.00 -8.27
C ALA A 214 -15.40 11.88 -7.47
N GLY A 215 -14.09 11.83 -7.77
CA GLY A 215 -13.10 12.78 -7.26
C GLY A 215 -12.66 12.53 -5.82
N LYS A 216 -12.76 11.29 -5.33
CA LYS A 216 -12.39 10.92 -3.96
C LYS A 216 -10.89 10.61 -3.85
N LEU A 217 -10.19 11.25 -2.91
CA LEU A 217 -8.76 10.99 -2.68
C LEU A 217 -8.54 9.51 -2.29
N ILE A 218 -7.66 8.83 -3.02
CA ILE A 218 -7.23 7.45 -2.73
C ILE A 218 -5.75 7.35 -2.38
N TYR A 219 -4.93 8.31 -2.83
CA TYR A 219 -3.51 8.37 -2.44
C TYR A 219 -2.97 9.80 -2.52
N GLU A 220 -2.18 10.20 -1.52
CA GLU A 220 -1.29 11.37 -1.56
C GLU A 220 0.15 10.93 -1.28
N GLY A 221 1.14 11.48 -1.99
CA GLY A 221 2.54 11.13 -1.77
C GLY A 221 3.40 11.21 -3.01
N GLY A 222 4.49 10.45 -3.02
CA GLY A 222 5.42 10.38 -4.14
C GLY A 222 4.97 9.42 -5.26
N PHE A 223 5.38 9.75 -6.48
CA PHE A 223 5.15 9.00 -7.71
C PHE A 223 6.46 8.85 -8.49
N ALA A 224 6.67 7.67 -9.07
CA ALA A 224 7.76 7.42 -10.01
C ALA A 224 7.22 6.64 -11.22
N SER A 225 7.37 7.16 -12.43
CA SER A 225 6.90 6.53 -13.67
C SER A 225 5.43 6.08 -13.64
N GLY A 226 4.55 6.88 -13.02
CA GLY A 226 3.12 6.60 -12.92
C GLY A 226 2.66 5.73 -11.74
N VAL A 227 3.57 5.21 -10.91
CA VAL A 227 3.23 4.36 -9.74
C VAL A 227 3.66 4.99 -8.41
N TYR A 228 2.99 4.63 -7.31
CA TYR A 228 3.31 5.12 -5.97
C TYR A 228 4.75 4.74 -5.56
N SER A 229 5.49 5.70 -5.00
CA SER A 229 6.91 5.56 -4.66
C SER A 229 7.35 6.58 -3.61
N GLY A 230 8.23 6.19 -2.69
CA GLY A 230 8.64 7.04 -1.57
C GLY A 230 7.54 7.16 -0.51
N ASP A 231 7.55 8.21 0.30
CA ASP A 231 6.55 8.41 1.35
C ASP A 231 5.17 8.78 0.77
N GLY A 232 4.13 8.21 1.35
CA GLY A 232 2.74 8.47 0.96
C GLY A 232 1.71 7.98 1.98
N ALA A 233 0.45 8.22 1.65
CA ALA A 233 -0.72 7.81 2.41
C ALA A 233 -1.84 7.34 1.47
N GLU A 234 -2.43 6.19 1.78
CA GLU A 234 -3.47 5.51 0.99
C GLU A 234 -4.80 5.48 1.75
N TYR A 235 -5.91 5.66 1.04
CA TYR A 235 -7.26 5.83 1.58
C TYR A 235 -8.27 4.88 0.91
N ASN A 236 -9.26 4.42 1.68
CA ASN A 236 -10.34 3.54 1.18
C ASN A 236 -11.48 4.33 0.46
N PRO A 237 -12.53 3.69 -0.09
CA PRO A 237 -13.57 4.36 -0.90
C PRO A 237 -14.79 5.05 -0.24
N ASP A 238 -15.06 5.16 1.06
CA ASP A 238 -14.20 5.18 2.25
C ASP A 238 -13.83 6.63 2.64
N GLY A 239 -12.56 7.01 2.44
CA GLY A 239 -11.95 8.31 2.78
C GLY A 239 -11.15 8.26 4.08
N GLN A 240 -11.12 7.09 4.70
CA GLN A 240 -10.36 6.74 5.89
C GLN A 240 -8.95 6.32 5.47
N LEU A 241 -7.96 6.70 6.29
CA LEU A 241 -6.57 6.32 6.07
C LEU A 241 -6.38 4.81 6.29
N VAL A 242 -5.89 4.10 5.29
CA VAL A 242 -5.59 2.65 5.33
C VAL A 242 -4.12 2.41 5.64
N TYR A 243 -3.24 3.22 5.06
CA TYR A 243 -1.80 3.10 5.23
C TYR A 243 -1.12 4.47 5.15
N ARG A 244 -0.05 4.67 5.93
CA ARG A 244 0.88 5.80 5.80
C ARG A 244 2.30 5.30 6.01
N GLY A 245 3.18 5.57 5.04
CA GLY A 245 4.54 5.05 5.06
C GLY A 245 5.16 5.02 3.67
N GLN A 246 6.17 4.18 3.51
CA GLN A 246 6.98 4.11 2.30
C GLN A 246 6.42 3.13 1.26
N PHE A 247 6.53 3.52 -0.01
CA PHE A 247 6.10 2.77 -1.18
C PHE A 247 7.28 2.50 -2.12
N LEU A 248 7.28 1.33 -2.75
CA LEU A 248 8.15 1.01 -3.88
C LEU A 248 7.35 0.27 -4.95
N ALA A 249 7.35 0.80 -6.17
CA ALA A 249 6.63 0.24 -7.32
C ALA A 249 5.15 -0.10 -7.01
N GLY A 250 4.44 0.82 -6.35
CA GLY A 250 3.02 0.65 -6.01
C GLY A 250 2.72 -0.26 -4.81
N LYS A 251 3.72 -0.72 -4.05
CA LYS A 251 3.54 -1.59 -2.87
C LYS A 251 4.17 -0.99 -1.61
N TYR A 252 3.59 -1.25 -0.44
CA TYR A 252 4.21 -0.93 0.85
C TYR A 252 5.60 -1.57 0.96
N ASN A 253 6.62 -0.76 1.23
CA ASN A 253 8.02 -1.19 1.26
C ASN A 253 8.86 -0.20 2.07
N GLY A 254 9.61 -0.68 3.06
CA GLY A 254 10.23 0.19 4.07
C GLY A 254 9.31 0.38 5.29
N THR A 255 9.44 1.48 6.02
CA THR A 255 8.67 1.69 7.26
C THR A 255 7.27 2.26 7.00
N GLY A 256 6.27 1.81 7.76
CA GLY A 256 4.93 2.41 7.71
C GLY A 256 3.99 1.96 8.82
N LYS A 257 2.79 2.54 8.81
CA LYS A 257 1.66 2.19 9.67
C LYS A 257 0.47 1.81 8.80
N LYS A 258 -0.12 0.65 9.07
CA LYS A 258 -1.37 0.17 8.48
C LYS A 258 -2.48 0.24 9.53
N LEU A 259 -3.68 0.65 9.14
CA LEU A 259 -4.80 0.93 10.04
C LEU A 259 -5.98 -0.02 9.78
N TYR A 260 -6.79 -0.25 10.81
CA TYR A 260 -8.13 -0.81 10.70
C TYR A 260 -9.13 0.24 10.19
N ALA A 261 -10.29 -0.19 9.69
CA ALA A 261 -11.38 0.72 9.28
C ALA A 261 -11.91 1.63 10.41
N GLY A 262 -11.69 1.25 11.68
CA GLY A 262 -11.95 2.11 12.85
C GLY A 262 -10.90 3.18 13.12
N GLY A 263 -9.83 3.27 12.34
CA GLY A 263 -8.73 4.23 12.52
C GLY A 263 -7.65 3.81 13.52
N ASN A 264 -7.86 2.73 14.30
CA ASN A 264 -6.83 2.15 15.15
C ASN A 264 -5.70 1.54 14.29
N VAL A 265 -4.46 1.62 14.77
CA VAL A 265 -3.32 0.97 14.12
C VAL A 265 -3.55 -0.55 14.12
N GLN A 266 -3.35 -1.19 12.98
CA GLN A 266 -3.28 -2.65 12.83
C GLN A 266 -1.84 -3.14 12.95
N TYR A 267 -0.92 -2.44 12.29
CA TYR A 267 0.50 -2.77 12.28
C TYR A 267 1.35 -1.51 12.12
N GLU A 268 2.44 -1.43 12.85
CA GLU A 268 3.49 -0.42 12.71
C GLU A 268 4.86 -1.11 12.62
N GLY A 269 5.62 -0.84 11.57
CA GLY A 269 6.93 -1.46 11.39
C GLY A 269 7.38 -1.53 9.95
N SER A 270 8.22 -2.53 9.66
CA SER A 270 8.85 -2.74 8.36
C SER A 270 7.97 -3.55 7.40
N PHE A 271 7.95 -3.16 6.13
CA PHE A 271 7.23 -3.80 5.05
C PHE A 271 8.16 -4.22 3.92
N SER A 272 7.84 -5.33 3.26
CA SER A 272 8.42 -5.72 1.98
C SER A 272 7.34 -6.29 1.07
N ASN A 273 7.28 -5.80 -0.18
CA ASN A 273 6.32 -6.24 -1.20
C ASN A 273 4.84 -6.22 -0.75
N GLY A 274 4.44 -5.26 0.10
CA GLY A 274 3.08 -5.13 0.61
C GLY A 274 2.81 -5.87 1.93
N MET A 275 3.76 -6.65 2.45
CA MET A 275 3.59 -7.48 3.64
C MET A 275 4.53 -7.03 4.79
N PRO A 276 4.10 -7.13 6.06
CA PRO A 276 4.97 -7.04 7.23
C PRO A 276 6.21 -7.94 7.09
N SER A 277 7.40 -7.37 7.25
CA SER A 277 8.68 -8.06 7.09
C SER A 277 9.81 -7.25 7.71
N GLY A 278 10.56 -7.86 8.64
CA GLY A 278 11.47 -7.14 9.55
C GLY A 278 10.82 -6.89 10.91
N ASP A 279 11.35 -5.96 11.68
CA ASP A 279 10.84 -5.63 13.01
C ASP A 279 9.53 -4.80 12.92
N GLY A 280 8.57 -5.08 13.82
CA GLY A 280 7.31 -4.34 13.92
C GLY A 280 6.40 -4.79 15.06
N ILE A 281 5.27 -4.10 15.20
CA ILE A 281 4.25 -4.29 16.23
C ILE A 281 2.89 -4.47 15.55
N GLU A 282 2.20 -5.57 15.87
CA GLU A 282 0.81 -5.83 15.50
C GLU A 282 -0.11 -5.55 16.69
N TYR A 283 -1.26 -4.93 16.42
CA TYR A 283 -2.27 -4.57 17.41
C TYR A 283 -3.62 -5.24 17.08
N ASP A 284 -4.49 -5.39 18.08
CA ASP A 284 -5.89 -5.76 17.88
C ASP A 284 -6.76 -4.55 17.50
N GLU A 285 -8.03 -4.79 17.15
CA GLU A 285 -8.97 -3.72 16.79
C GLU A 285 -9.25 -2.71 17.91
N LYS A 286 -8.90 -3.03 19.16
CA LYS A 286 -9.01 -2.13 20.33
C LYS A 286 -7.72 -1.32 20.57
N GLY A 287 -6.66 -1.57 19.82
CA GLY A 287 -5.34 -0.94 20.01
C GLY A 287 -4.45 -1.64 21.04
N THR A 288 -4.81 -2.84 21.50
CA THR A 288 -3.97 -3.66 22.39
C THR A 288 -2.87 -4.30 21.56
N VAL A 289 -1.62 -4.28 22.02
CA VAL A 289 -0.53 -5.02 21.35
C VAL A 289 -0.88 -6.51 21.33
N LYS A 290 -0.85 -7.13 20.15
CA LYS A 290 -0.92 -8.58 19.98
C LYS A 290 0.49 -9.17 19.92
N TYR A 291 1.37 -8.58 19.13
CA TYR A 291 2.72 -9.10 18.91
C TYR A 291 3.70 -7.96 18.70
N GLU A 292 4.88 -8.05 19.31
CA GLU A 292 6.03 -7.16 19.07
C GLU A 292 7.24 -8.03 18.73
N GLY A 293 7.86 -7.83 17.58
CA GLY A 293 9.01 -8.64 17.17
C GLY A 293 9.21 -8.69 15.66
N ARG A 294 9.81 -9.79 15.20
CA ARG A 294 10.21 -9.97 13.80
C ARG A 294 9.16 -10.71 12.97
N PHE A 295 8.99 -10.22 11.75
CA PHE A 295 8.10 -10.76 10.73
C PHE A 295 8.88 -11.20 9.51
N LEU A 296 8.39 -12.25 8.84
CA LEU A 296 8.80 -12.63 7.50
C LEU A 296 7.54 -12.88 6.67
N SER A 297 7.27 -12.01 5.70
CA SER A 297 6.11 -12.10 4.80
C SER A 297 4.77 -12.32 5.53
N ASN A 298 4.44 -11.43 6.46
CA ASN A 298 3.21 -11.46 7.29
C ASN A 298 3.11 -12.64 8.28
N VAL A 299 4.24 -13.29 8.63
CA VAL A 299 4.30 -14.39 9.59
C VAL A 299 5.34 -14.11 10.67
N TYR A 300 5.04 -14.35 11.95
CA TYR A 300 6.00 -14.20 13.06
C TYR A 300 7.21 -15.11 12.84
N ASN A 301 8.42 -14.55 12.88
CA ASN A 301 9.66 -15.25 12.53
C ASN A 301 10.88 -14.56 13.15
N GLY A 302 11.72 -15.29 13.89
CA GLY A 302 12.76 -14.71 14.74
C GLY A 302 12.21 -14.36 16.13
N ASN A 303 12.92 -13.52 16.88
CA ASN A 303 12.55 -13.20 18.26
C ASN A 303 11.35 -12.23 18.32
N GLY A 304 10.48 -12.43 19.31
CA GLY A 304 9.39 -11.53 19.64
C GLY A 304 8.64 -11.89 20.92
N THR A 305 7.66 -11.05 21.26
CA THR A 305 6.75 -11.20 22.40
C THR A 305 5.32 -11.23 21.86
N LEU A 306 4.56 -12.26 22.25
CA LEU A 306 3.16 -12.47 21.92
C LEU A 306 2.33 -12.25 23.18
N TYR A 307 1.27 -11.47 23.05
CA TYR A 307 0.43 -10.97 24.14
C TYR A 307 -1.00 -11.53 24.02
N ARG A 308 -1.71 -11.58 25.14
CA ARG A 308 -3.16 -11.85 25.19
C ARG A 308 -3.95 -10.56 25.01
N SER A 309 -5.25 -10.69 24.75
CA SER A 309 -6.20 -9.58 24.64
C SER A 309 -6.43 -8.76 25.92
N ASN A 310 -5.89 -9.20 27.07
CA ASN A 310 -5.85 -8.44 28.32
C ASN A 310 -4.50 -7.73 28.54
N GLY A 311 -3.56 -7.81 27.58
CA GLY A 311 -2.22 -7.25 27.67
C GLY A 311 -1.19 -8.08 28.43
N THR A 312 -1.53 -9.24 29.00
CA THR A 312 -0.51 -10.11 29.63
C THR A 312 0.32 -10.81 28.55
N ILE A 313 1.63 -10.95 28.80
CA ILE A 313 2.51 -11.75 27.94
C ILE A 313 2.00 -13.19 27.96
N MET A 314 1.89 -13.80 26.78
CA MET A 314 1.65 -15.24 26.62
C MET A 314 2.96 -15.98 26.38
N TYR A 315 3.80 -15.45 25.50
CA TYR A 315 5.09 -16.03 25.14
C TYR A 315 6.11 -14.95 24.79
N ALA A 316 7.37 -15.13 25.18
CA ALA A 316 8.49 -14.30 24.76
C ALA A 316 9.68 -15.20 24.39
N GLY A 317 10.14 -15.15 23.13
CA GLY A 317 11.15 -16.06 22.61
C GLY A 317 11.23 -16.08 21.09
N GLY A 318 11.83 -17.14 20.55
CA GLY A 318 11.92 -17.33 19.10
C GLY A 318 10.62 -17.83 18.46
N PHE A 319 10.42 -17.48 17.19
CA PHE A 319 9.32 -17.93 16.33
C PHE A 319 9.86 -18.48 15.01
N LEU A 320 9.25 -19.54 14.50
CA LEU A 320 9.48 -20.05 13.14
C LEU A 320 8.14 -20.41 12.51
N GLY A 321 7.81 -19.74 11.40
CA GLY A 321 6.55 -19.97 10.69
C GLY A 321 5.30 -19.71 11.54
N GLY A 322 5.33 -18.71 12.43
CA GLY A 322 4.22 -18.37 13.32
C GLY A 322 4.13 -19.23 14.60
N LYS A 323 5.00 -20.23 14.76
CA LYS A 323 5.02 -21.14 15.92
C LYS A 323 6.21 -20.84 16.83
N TYR A 324 6.08 -21.12 18.13
CA TYR A 324 7.19 -21.03 19.08
C TYR A 324 8.34 -21.95 18.67
N HIS A 325 9.57 -21.44 18.69
CA HIS A 325 10.75 -22.16 18.25
C HIS A 325 12.05 -21.62 18.89
N GLY A 326 12.97 -22.52 19.26
CA GLY A 326 14.19 -22.17 19.97
C GLY A 326 13.91 -21.77 21.42
N GLU A 327 14.82 -21.02 22.04
CA GLU A 327 14.68 -20.54 23.41
C GLU A 327 13.46 -19.60 23.59
N GLY A 328 12.71 -19.82 24.67
CA GLY A 328 11.55 -19.00 25.00
C GLY A 328 11.08 -19.11 26.45
N LYS A 329 10.09 -18.28 26.78
CA LYS A 329 9.36 -18.25 28.04
C LYS A 329 7.87 -18.28 27.75
N LEU A 330 7.15 -19.23 28.36
CA LEU A 330 5.69 -19.31 28.35
C LEU A 330 5.14 -18.81 29.68
N TYR A 331 4.04 -18.07 29.64
CA TYR A 331 3.40 -17.48 30.79
C TYR A 331 1.92 -17.88 30.83
N ASN A 332 1.37 -18.12 32.02
CA ASN A 332 -0.05 -18.44 32.21
C ASN A 332 -0.94 -17.19 32.02
N GLU A 333 -2.27 -17.35 32.14
CA GLU A 333 -3.23 -16.26 31.89
C GLU A 333 -3.02 -15.00 32.76
N LEU A 334 -2.53 -15.20 33.98
CA LEU A 334 -2.20 -14.14 34.95
C LEU A 334 -0.85 -13.46 34.67
N GLY A 335 -0.11 -13.89 33.63
CA GLY A 335 1.22 -13.40 33.31
C GLY A 335 2.34 -13.96 34.20
N VAL A 336 2.07 -15.03 34.96
CA VAL A 336 3.08 -15.72 35.78
C VAL A 336 3.86 -16.70 34.90
N LEU A 337 5.17 -16.77 35.07
CA LEU A 337 6.05 -17.67 34.30
C LEU A 337 5.65 -19.13 34.54
N GLU A 338 5.34 -19.85 33.46
CA GLU A 338 4.98 -21.27 33.50
C GLU A 338 6.15 -22.14 33.02
N TYR A 339 6.83 -21.75 31.94
CA TYR A 339 7.95 -22.51 31.40
C TYR A 339 9.06 -21.60 30.87
N LYS A 340 10.31 -22.06 30.98
CA LYS A 340 11.47 -21.47 30.31
C LYS A 340 12.35 -22.59 29.72
N GLY A 341 12.68 -22.51 28.44
CA GLY A 341 13.56 -23.46 27.76
C GLY A 341 13.32 -23.48 26.25
N GLU A 342 13.70 -24.58 25.61
CA GLU A 342 13.54 -24.75 24.16
C GLU A 342 12.09 -25.06 23.72
N PHE A 343 11.78 -24.68 22.48
CA PHE A 343 10.52 -24.93 21.79
C PHE A 343 10.76 -25.47 20.38
N ALA A 344 9.90 -26.39 19.94
CA ALA A 344 9.87 -26.87 18.56
C ALA A 344 8.44 -26.99 18.06
N ASN A 345 8.15 -26.43 16.88
CA ASN A 345 6.83 -26.48 16.25
C ASN A 345 5.66 -26.02 17.14
N GLY A 346 5.91 -25.09 18.07
CA GLY A 346 4.89 -24.57 19.00
C GLY A 346 4.78 -25.32 20.33
N ALA A 347 5.48 -26.44 20.50
CA ALA A 347 5.46 -27.25 21.72
C ALA A 347 6.78 -27.16 22.50
N LEU A 348 6.75 -27.49 23.80
CA LEU A 348 7.95 -27.63 24.64
C LEU A 348 8.86 -28.70 24.03
N SER A 349 10.15 -28.41 23.95
CA SER A 349 11.17 -29.30 23.37
C SER A 349 12.51 -29.08 24.05
N GLY A 350 13.54 -29.85 23.69
CA GLY A 350 14.91 -29.66 24.21
C GLY A 350 14.97 -29.66 25.73
N TYR A 351 15.90 -28.89 26.31
CA TYR A 351 16.01 -28.77 27.76
C TYR A 351 15.22 -27.56 28.29
N GLY A 352 14.58 -27.70 29.46
CA GLY A 352 13.75 -26.65 30.02
C GLY A 352 13.38 -26.81 31.50
N ILE A 353 12.70 -25.81 32.03
CA ILE A 353 12.24 -25.70 33.42
C ILE A 353 10.74 -25.34 33.40
N TRP A 354 9.91 -26.19 34.01
CA TRP A 354 8.50 -25.95 34.29
C TRP A 354 8.35 -25.45 35.73
N TYR A 355 7.60 -24.37 35.91
CA TYR A 355 7.30 -23.77 37.21
C TYR A 355 5.84 -24.02 37.60
N GLN A 356 5.57 -24.15 38.90
CA GLN A 356 4.21 -24.28 39.43
C GLN A 356 3.52 -22.91 39.62
N ASP A 357 4.28 -21.91 40.06
CA ASP A 357 3.81 -20.59 40.51
C ASP A 357 4.76 -19.45 40.06
N GLY A 358 5.64 -19.73 39.09
CA GLY A 358 6.69 -18.82 38.62
C GLY A 358 7.97 -18.79 39.45
N ALA A 359 8.02 -19.46 40.61
CA ALA A 359 9.22 -19.56 41.46
C ALA A 359 9.59 -21.02 41.77
N THR A 360 8.61 -21.83 42.15
CA THR A 360 8.75 -23.25 42.50
C THR A 360 8.95 -24.08 41.23
N VAL A 361 10.13 -24.68 41.07
CA VAL A 361 10.43 -25.61 39.97
C VAL A 361 9.65 -26.90 40.17
N LEU A 362 8.75 -27.20 39.23
CA LEU A 362 7.96 -28.44 39.19
C LEU A 362 8.73 -29.57 38.49
N TYR A 363 9.45 -29.24 37.42
CA TYR A 363 10.31 -30.16 36.68
C TYR A 363 11.41 -29.38 35.96
N GLN A 364 12.62 -29.94 35.94
CA GLN A 364 13.74 -29.47 35.14
C GLN A 364 14.31 -30.67 34.40
N GLY A 365 14.41 -30.59 33.07
CA GLY A 365 14.84 -31.72 32.25
C GLY A 365 14.48 -31.55 30.79
N PHE A 366 14.51 -32.66 30.05
CA PHE A 366 14.17 -32.66 28.64
C PHE A 366 12.67 -32.72 28.38
N PHE A 367 12.25 -32.12 27.26
CA PHE A 367 10.89 -32.11 26.77
C PHE A 367 10.84 -32.60 25.32
N GLN A 368 9.75 -33.27 24.96
CA GLN A 368 9.49 -33.72 23.60
C GLN A 368 7.99 -33.59 23.32
N GLN A 369 7.65 -32.85 22.27
CA GLN A 369 6.26 -32.62 21.84
C GLN A 369 5.34 -32.05 22.95
N GLY A 370 5.88 -31.21 23.84
CA GLY A 370 5.12 -30.57 24.92
C GLY A 370 5.25 -31.27 26.28
N GLU A 371 5.85 -32.45 26.35
CA GLU A 371 5.83 -33.30 27.54
C GLU A 371 7.23 -33.61 28.08
N PRO A 372 7.39 -33.88 29.39
CA PRO A 372 8.64 -34.39 29.97
C PRO A 372 9.11 -35.66 29.25
N SER A 373 10.36 -35.67 28.80
CA SER A 373 10.98 -36.81 28.12
C SER A 373 12.24 -37.24 28.84
N PHE A 374 12.36 -38.55 29.07
CA PHE A 374 13.53 -39.18 29.66
C PHE A 374 14.42 -39.88 28.64
N ALA A 375 13.91 -40.04 27.40
CA ALA A 375 14.63 -40.65 26.29
C ALA A 375 16.01 -40.01 26.04
N PRO A 376 16.19 -38.67 26.08
CA PRO A 376 17.49 -38.06 25.77
C PRO A 376 18.58 -38.31 26.82
N TYR A 377 18.23 -38.80 28.02
CA TYR A 377 19.23 -39.23 29.01
C TYR A 377 19.72 -40.65 28.76
N LEU A 378 18.98 -41.48 28.03
CA LEU A 378 19.45 -42.81 27.62
C LEU A 378 20.58 -42.65 26.59
N ASP A 379 21.54 -43.57 26.64
CA ASP A 379 22.79 -43.55 25.87
C ASP A 379 23.71 -42.34 26.13
N MET A 380 23.35 -41.45 27.06
CA MET A 380 24.20 -40.32 27.46
C MET A 380 25.37 -40.80 28.34
N SER A 381 26.56 -40.23 28.14
CA SER A 381 27.72 -40.52 28.99
C SER A 381 27.61 -39.84 30.38
N PRO A 382 28.16 -40.44 31.45
CA PRO A 382 28.24 -39.83 32.78
C PRO A 382 28.80 -38.40 32.79
N ALA A 383 29.78 -38.11 31.93
CA ALA A 383 30.37 -36.78 31.82
C ALA A 383 29.35 -35.74 31.32
N ARG A 384 28.58 -36.08 30.27
CA ARG A 384 27.53 -35.18 29.73
C ARG A 384 26.34 -35.05 30.69
N LEU A 385 25.98 -36.13 31.39
CA LEU A 385 24.97 -36.08 32.44
C LEU A 385 25.39 -35.15 33.59
N GLN A 386 26.66 -35.22 34.02
CA GLN A 386 27.23 -34.35 35.04
C GLN A 386 27.32 -32.88 34.58
N GLU A 387 27.49 -32.62 33.29
CA GLU A 387 27.45 -31.26 32.73
C GLU A 387 26.03 -30.65 32.80
N LEU A 388 25.00 -31.46 32.52
CA LEU A 388 23.59 -31.00 32.48
C LEU A 388 22.92 -30.92 33.86
N LEU A 389 23.20 -31.87 34.74
CA LEU A 389 22.55 -32.02 36.06
C LEU A 389 23.47 -31.67 37.23
N GLY A 390 24.73 -31.31 36.96
CA GLY A 390 25.74 -31.10 37.99
C GLY A 390 26.32 -32.41 38.56
N LYS A 391 27.10 -32.29 39.64
CA LYS A 391 27.73 -33.45 40.28
C LYS A 391 26.67 -34.34 40.95
N PRO A 392 26.72 -35.67 40.75
CA PRO A 392 25.84 -36.59 41.47
C PRO A 392 26.10 -36.53 42.98
N THR A 393 25.04 -36.69 43.77
CA THR A 393 25.10 -36.71 45.23
C THR A 393 25.76 -37.97 45.79
N ALA A 394 25.67 -39.09 45.05
CA ALA A 394 26.42 -40.31 45.33
C ALA A 394 26.73 -41.07 44.02
N VAL A 395 27.83 -41.84 44.05
CA VAL A 395 28.28 -42.71 42.95
C VAL A 395 28.55 -44.09 43.54
N ASP A 396 27.86 -45.12 43.03
CA ASP A 396 28.02 -46.50 43.45
C ASP A 396 28.50 -47.34 42.27
N VAL A 397 29.54 -48.16 42.46
CA VAL A 397 29.85 -49.24 41.53
C VAL A 397 28.92 -50.40 41.84
N ILE A 398 28.12 -50.81 40.86
CA ILE A 398 27.29 -52.00 40.90
C ILE A 398 28.09 -53.11 40.21
N ASP A 399 28.64 -54.01 41.03
CA ASP A 399 29.09 -55.31 40.57
C ASP A 399 27.86 -56.13 40.14
N ALA A 400 27.79 -56.47 38.86
CA ALA A 400 26.65 -57.17 38.28
C ALA A 400 26.53 -58.64 38.72
N SER A 401 27.49 -59.16 39.50
CA SER A 401 27.39 -60.45 40.18
C SER A 401 26.38 -60.50 41.34
N VAL A 402 25.86 -59.35 41.80
CA VAL A 402 24.80 -59.30 42.82
C VAL A 402 23.42 -59.21 42.14
N PRO A 403 22.58 -60.27 42.21
CA PRO A 403 21.29 -60.26 41.53
C PRO A 403 20.34 -59.24 42.14
N VAL A 404 19.85 -58.32 41.29
CA VAL A 404 18.60 -57.59 41.55
C VAL A 404 17.48 -58.64 41.69
N PRO A 405 16.60 -58.58 42.70
CA PRO A 405 15.51 -59.55 42.83
C PRO A 405 14.63 -59.51 41.57
N ALA A 406 14.70 -60.58 40.79
CA ALA A 406 14.05 -60.65 39.49
C ALA A 406 12.52 -60.72 39.63
N LEU A 407 11.82 -59.90 38.84
CA LEU A 407 10.44 -60.20 38.47
C LEU A 407 10.43 -61.52 37.67
N PRO A 408 9.43 -62.39 37.86
CA PRO A 408 9.46 -63.73 37.28
C PRO A 408 9.07 -63.69 35.79
N VAL A 409 10.01 -63.95 34.88
CA VAL A 409 9.71 -64.29 33.48
C VAL A 409 10.54 -65.49 33.02
N SER A 410 9.81 -66.53 32.58
CA SER A 410 10.17 -67.62 31.66
C SER A 410 11.60 -68.18 31.62
N THR A 411 11.69 -69.47 31.94
CA THR A 411 12.86 -70.34 31.70
C THR A 411 13.35 -70.32 30.25
N GLY A 412 14.65 -70.07 30.08
CA GLY A 412 15.41 -70.34 28.86
C GLY A 412 16.89 -70.39 29.21
N GLU A 413 17.53 -71.55 29.08
CA GLU A 413 18.95 -71.72 29.41
C GLU A 413 19.84 -71.07 28.33
N GLY A 414 20.69 -70.14 28.74
CA GLY A 414 21.67 -69.46 27.90
C GLY A 414 22.90 -69.08 28.72
N ASN A 415 24.08 -69.09 28.11
CA ASN A 415 25.36 -68.88 28.80
C ASN A 415 25.38 -67.59 29.64
N VAL A 416 25.86 -67.71 30.88
CA VAL A 416 26.18 -66.56 31.73
C VAL A 416 27.46 -65.91 31.20
N GLY A 417 27.30 -64.89 30.36
CA GLY A 417 28.37 -63.95 30.04
C GLY A 417 28.83 -63.21 31.30
N GLU A 418 30.12 -62.88 31.36
CA GLU A 418 30.70 -62.06 32.42
C GLU A 418 30.01 -60.68 32.41
N ALA A 419 29.28 -60.34 33.46
CA ALA A 419 28.30 -59.25 33.39
C ALA A 419 28.96 -57.87 33.54
N ASP A 420 28.69 -56.98 32.57
CA ASP A 420 29.32 -55.66 32.48
C ASP A 420 29.27 -54.86 33.80
N PRO A 421 30.40 -54.28 34.26
CA PRO A 421 30.41 -53.40 35.40
C PRO A 421 29.53 -52.16 35.16
N ALA A 422 28.64 -51.89 36.11
CA ALA A 422 27.71 -50.78 36.05
C ALA A 422 28.01 -49.72 37.12
N VAL A 423 27.70 -48.46 36.83
CA VAL A 423 27.86 -47.33 37.76
C VAL A 423 26.51 -46.64 37.94
N ARG A 424 26.06 -46.52 39.18
CA ARG A 424 24.85 -45.79 39.57
C ARG A 424 25.21 -44.40 40.07
N LEU A 425 24.64 -43.39 39.41
CA LEU A 425 24.78 -41.97 39.74
C LEU A 425 23.46 -41.51 40.38
N ARG A 426 23.50 -41.06 41.63
CA ARG A 426 22.28 -40.67 42.38
C ARG A 426 22.19 -39.15 42.54
N TYR A 427 21.06 -38.58 42.12
CA TYR A 427 20.72 -37.16 42.24
C TYR A 427 19.57 -37.02 43.25
N GLN A 428 19.90 -36.71 44.51
CA GLN A 428 18.92 -36.73 45.59
C GLN A 428 17.82 -35.68 45.43
N GLU A 429 18.18 -34.47 44.96
CA GLU A 429 17.24 -33.36 44.73
C GLU A 429 16.18 -33.72 43.68
N LEU A 430 16.60 -34.36 42.58
CA LEU A 430 15.73 -34.83 41.51
C LEU A 430 15.02 -36.16 41.81
N ARG A 431 15.27 -36.77 42.99
CA ARG A 431 14.82 -38.13 43.35
C ARG A 431 15.09 -39.18 42.25
N THR A 432 16.18 -39.00 41.50
CA THR A 432 16.49 -39.76 40.29
C THR A 432 17.84 -40.44 40.44
N SER A 433 17.97 -41.67 39.96
CA SER A 433 19.25 -42.32 39.74
C SER A 433 19.41 -42.75 38.29
N PHE A 434 20.61 -42.64 37.76
CA PHE A 434 20.97 -43.06 36.41
C PHE A 434 21.97 -44.20 36.54
N ILE A 435 21.75 -45.28 35.80
CA ILE A 435 22.65 -46.45 35.78
C ILE A 435 23.30 -46.49 34.41
N ALA A 436 24.60 -46.23 34.40
CA ALA A 436 25.43 -46.37 33.23
C ALA A 436 26.08 -47.76 33.22
N ARG A 437 26.13 -48.41 32.06
CA ARG A 437 26.89 -49.65 31.83
C ARG A 437 28.06 -49.33 30.92
N LEU A 438 29.18 -50.02 31.11
CA LEU A 438 30.29 -50.01 30.16
C LEU A 438 29.89 -50.78 28.90
N ASP A 439 30.33 -50.28 27.74
CA ASP A 439 30.16 -50.94 26.45
C ASP A 439 31.47 -51.65 26.08
N GLU A 440 31.41 -52.97 25.90
CA GLU A 440 32.55 -53.85 25.59
C GLU A 440 33.41 -53.36 24.39
N GLY A 441 32.79 -52.67 23.42
CA GLY A 441 33.46 -52.24 22.19
C GLY A 441 34.14 -50.87 22.25
N SER A 442 33.76 -50.01 23.21
CA SER A 442 34.27 -48.63 23.29
C SER A 442 34.96 -48.28 24.61
N GLY A 443 34.66 -49.00 25.69
CA GLY A 443 35.12 -48.66 27.04
C GLY A 443 34.51 -47.38 27.62
N GLU A 444 33.56 -46.74 26.93
CA GLU A 444 32.80 -45.62 27.47
C GLU A 444 31.51 -46.10 28.13
N ALA A 445 31.24 -45.59 29.33
CA ALA A 445 29.99 -45.90 30.03
C ALA A 445 28.85 -45.03 29.48
N ALA A 446 27.68 -45.62 29.25
CA ALA A 446 26.48 -44.93 28.78
C ALA A 446 25.26 -45.30 29.63
N VAL A 447 24.38 -44.35 29.90
CA VAL A 447 23.15 -44.56 30.68
C VAL A 447 22.21 -45.52 29.95
N LYS A 448 21.98 -46.71 30.52
CA LYS A 448 21.06 -47.73 29.97
C LYS A 448 19.73 -47.80 30.74
N GLU A 449 19.70 -47.27 31.97
CA GLU A 449 18.53 -47.29 32.83
C GLU A 449 18.46 -46.03 33.69
N ILE A 450 17.23 -45.56 33.93
CA ILE A 450 16.92 -44.44 34.83
C ILE A 450 15.91 -44.95 35.86
N GLN A 451 16.18 -44.75 37.14
CA GLN A 451 15.25 -45.08 38.22
C GLN A 451 14.74 -43.80 38.88
N LEU A 452 13.43 -43.64 38.97
CA LEU A 452 12.73 -42.53 39.61
C LEU A 452 12.16 -42.99 40.95
N GLY A 453 12.42 -42.23 42.02
CA GLY A 453 11.69 -42.37 43.29
C GLY A 453 10.42 -41.52 43.32
N ARG A 454 9.56 -41.79 44.31
CA ARG A 454 8.34 -41.01 44.60
C ARG A 454 8.63 -39.51 44.61
N SER A 455 8.04 -38.81 43.65
CA SER A 455 8.28 -37.39 43.37
C SER A 455 7.09 -36.82 42.56
N PRO A 456 6.85 -35.50 42.60
CA PRO A 456 5.83 -34.87 41.76
C PRO A 456 6.02 -35.14 40.27
N VAL A 457 7.28 -35.28 39.83
CA VAL A 457 7.65 -35.63 38.45
C VAL A 457 7.16 -37.03 38.08
N LEU A 458 7.39 -38.03 38.96
CA LEU A 458 6.92 -39.39 38.76
C LEU A 458 5.38 -39.50 38.83
N GLU A 459 4.74 -38.80 39.78
CA GLU A 459 3.27 -38.75 39.87
C GLU A 459 2.62 -38.13 38.60
N ARG A 460 3.28 -37.12 38.01
CA ARG A 460 2.83 -36.47 36.77
C ARG A 460 3.10 -37.32 35.52
N LEU A 461 4.25 -37.99 35.44
CA LEU A 461 4.58 -38.94 34.37
C LEU A 461 3.63 -40.15 34.37
N GLY A 462 3.31 -40.70 35.55
CA GLY A 462 2.35 -41.78 35.68
C GLY A 462 0.96 -41.39 35.18
N SER A 463 0.45 -40.24 35.64
CA SER A 463 -0.83 -39.67 35.18
C SER A 463 -0.85 -39.46 33.66
N LEU A 464 0.24 -38.97 33.07
CA LEU A 464 0.35 -38.72 31.63
C LEU A 464 0.29 -40.02 30.80
N LEU A 465 1.05 -41.04 31.20
CA LEU A 465 1.09 -42.33 30.52
C LEU A 465 -0.27 -43.04 30.61
N GLU A 466 -0.91 -43.01 31.78
CA GLU A 466 -2.25 -43.58 31.99
C GLU A 466 -3.33 -42.86 31.15
N GLN A 467 -3.30 -41.52 31.10
CA GLN A 467 -4.22 -40.74 30.27
C GLN A 467 -4.06 -41.06 28.77
N ARG A 468 -2.83 -41.18 28.28
CA ARG A 468 -2.54 -41.47 26.85
C ARG A 468 -2.81 -42.92 26.46
N SER A 469 -2.59 -43.88 27.38
CA SER A 469 -3.03 -45.26 27.25
C SER A 469 -4.57 -45.32 27.11
N ALA A 470 -5.29 -44.65 28.02
CA ALA A 470 -6.75 -44.63 28.01
C ALA A 470 -7.37 -43.94 26.78
N SER A 471 -6.71 -42.90 26.22
CA SER A 471 -7.13 -42.25 24.98
C SER A 471 -6.77 -43.03 23.70
N LYS A 472 -6.03 -44.15 23.82
CA LYS A 472 -5.53 -44.99 22.72
C LYS A 472 -4.68 -44.21 21.72
N GLU A 473 -3.81 -43.34 22.22
CA GLU A 473 -2.86 -42.65 21.37
C GLU A 473 -1.88 -43.63 20.68
N PRO A 474 -1.61 -43.49 19.38
CA PRO A 474 -0.82 -44.46 18.61
C PRO A 474 0.66 -44.53 19.02
N GLN A 475 1.12 -43.62 19.89
CA GLN A 475 2.49 -43.62 20.43
C GLN A 475 2.59 -44.20 21.83
N VAL A 476 1.49 -44.44 22.56
CA VAL A 476 1.51 -44.94 23.95
C VAL A 476 0.72 -46.25 24.04
N GLN A 477 1.42 -47.32 24.39
CA GLN A 477 0.80 -48.64 24.60
C GLN A 477 1.09 -49.15 26.01
N GLU A 478 0.04 -49.41 26.77
CA GLU A 478 0.12 -50.22 28.00
C GLU A 478 0.22 -51.70 27.60
N LEU A 479 1.30 -52.36 28.03
CA LEU A 479 1.61 -53.74 27.67
C LEU A 479 1.15 -54.73 28.73
N GLN A 480 1.42 -54.42 30.00
CA GLN A 480 1.24 -55.34 31.13
C GLN A 480 0.94 -54.58 32.41
N VAL A 481 0.01 -55.13 33.20
CA VAL A 481 -0.22 -54.77 34.61
C VAL A 481 0.02 -56.02 35.43
N ASN A 482 1.07 -56.02 36.24
CA ASN A 482 1.46 -57.14 37.08
C ASN A 482 1.26 -56.76 38.55
N GLU A 483 0.72 -57.67 39.36
CA GLU A 483 0.71 -57.50 40.82
C GLU A 483 2.15 -57.56 41.36
N ALA A 484 2.49 -56.61 42.22
CA ALA A 484 3.80 -56.48 42.83
C ALA A 484 3.66 -56.33 44.35
N ALA A 485 4.72 -56.63 45.11
CA ALA A 485 4.69 -56.50 46.56
C ALA A 485 4.44 -55.03 46.97
N GLY A 486 3.22 -54.73 47.42
CA GLY A 486 2.77 -53.39 47.84
C GLY A 486 2.12 -52.54 46.74
N GLY A 487 1.70 -53.12 45.60
CA GLY A 487 0.96 -52.37 44.57
C GLY A 487 0.84 -53.05 43.21
N GLN A 488 0.58 -52.27 42.17
CA GLN A 488 0.54 -52.70 40.77
C GLN A 488 1.72 -52.11 40.00
N GLN A 489 2.44 -52.94 39.25
CA GLN A 489 3.42 -52.48 38.27
C GLN A 489 2.76 -52.37 36.90
N LYS A 490 2.63 -51.14 36.39
CA LYS A 490 2.14 -50.85 35.04
C LYS A 490 3.32 -50.63 34.10
N THR A 491 3.30 -51.26 32.93
CA THR A 491 4.34 -51.14 31.90
C THR A 491 3.78 -50.48 30.65
N TYR A 492 4.35 -49.33 30.27
CA TYR A 492 4.01 -48.58 29.07
C TYR A 492 5.21 -48.53 28.11
N ILE A 493 4.95 -48.55 26.80
CA ILE A 493 5.91 -48.09 25.80
C ILE A 493 5.43 -46.76 25.25
N TRP A 494 6.34 -45.78 25.22
CA TRP A 494 6.13 -44.49 24.57
C TRP A 494 7.39 -44.08 23.81
N ASN A 495 7.28 -43.84 22.50
CA ASN A 495 8.38 -43.41 21.63
C ASN A 495 9.67 -44.26 21.76
N HIS A 496 9.53 -45.60 21.70
CA HIS A 496 10.62 -46.58 21.84
C HIS A 496 11.36 -46.53 23.19
N VAL A 497 10.68 -46.04 24.24
CA VAL A 497 11.15 -46.08 25.63
C VAL A 497 10.13 -46.83 26.46
N VAL A 498 10.62 -47.76 27.28
CA VAL A 498 9.83 -48.58 28.20
C VAL A 498 9.79 -47.88 29.56
N TYR A 499 8.58 -47.66 30.08
CA TYR A 499 8.30 -47.05 31.37
C TYR A 499 7.59 -48.07 32.27
N GLN A 500 8.28 -48.56 33.29
CA GLN A 500 7.73 -49.44 34.32
C GLN A 500 7.44 -48.62 35.58
N ILE A 501 6.17 -48.41 35.92
CA ILE A 501 5.73 -47.57 37.03
C ILE A 501 5.08 -48.45 38.11
N LEU A 502 5.62 -48.42 39.32
CA LEU A 502 5.05 -49.09 40.50
C LEU A 502 4.08 -48.14 41.22
N VAL A 503 2.79 -48.42 41.10
CA VAL A 503 1.68 -47.69 41.72
C VAL A 503 1.29 -48.38 43.02
N GLN A 504 1.28 -47.65 44.14
CA GLN A 504 0.87 -48.18 45.46
C GLN A 504 -0.66 -48.32 45.57
N GLU A 505 -1.13 -48.99 46.63
CA GLU A 505 -2.56 -49.11 46.95
C GLU A 505 -3.29 -47.76 47.11
N ASP A 506 -2.56 -46.67 47.40
CA ASP A 506 -3.08 -45.29 47.42
C ASP A 506 -3.34 -44.70 46.02
N GLY A 507 -3.10 -45.49 44.97
CA GLY A 507 -3.24 -45.09 43.56
C GLY A 507 -2.08 -44.23 43.05
N LYS A 508 -1.01 -44.02 43.82
CA LYS A 508 0.07 -43.10 43.45
C LYS A 508 1.35 -43.82 43.03
N PRO A 509 2.04 -43.34 41.96
CA PRO A 509 3.38 -43.79 41.62
C PRO A 509 4.40 -43.63 42.77
N SER A 510 5.10 -44.71 43.08
CA SER A 510 6.06 -44.82 44.18
C SER A 510 7.50 -45.03 43.72
N ALA A 511 7.67 -45.75 42.61
CA ALA A 511 8.93 -45.91 41.90
C ALA A 511 8.66 -46.02 40.39
N GLY A 512 9.65 -45.65 39.57
CA GLY A 512 9.63 -45.81 38.12
C GLY A 512 10.97 -46.30 37.61
N THR A 513 10.97 -47.17 36.59
CA THR A 513 12.18 -47.58 35.85
C THR A 513 11.97 -47.27 34.38
N ILE A 514 12.95 -46.64 33.75
CA ILE A 514 12.91 -46.19 32.36
C ILE A 514 14.13 -46.77 31.62
N ARG A 515 13.89 -47.43 30.49
CA ARG A 515 14.91 -48.05 29.63
C ARG A 515 14.53 -47.89 28.17
N GLN A 516 15.50 -48.07 27.26
CA GLN A 516 15.24 -48.13 25.82
C GLN A 516 14.43 -49.40 25.50
N GLU A 517 13.57 -49.34 24.47
CA GLU A 517 12.91 -50.53 23.93
C GLU A 517 13.97 -51.42 23.26
N GLU A 518 14.21 -52.60 23.84
CA GLU A 518 15.04 -53.63 23.21
C GLU A 518 14.33 -54.12 21.95
N LYS A 519 14.88 -53.77 20.77
CA LYS A 519 14.43 -54.40 19.52
C LYS A 519 14.63 -55.91 19.64
N PRO A 520 13.63 -56.75 19.32
CA PRO A 520 13.87 -58.18 19.23
C PRO A 520 14.97 -58.44 18.18
N PRO A 521 15.88 -59.40 18.42
CA PRO A 521 16.85 -59.79 17.41
C PRO A 521 16.11 -60.26 16.14
N MET A 522 16.56 -59.75 14.98
CA MET A 522 16.03 -60.12 13.66
C MET A 522 16.51 -61.49 13.20
#